data_AF-A0A838IV31-F1
#
_entry.id   AF-A0A838IV31-F1
#
_cell.length_a   1.000
_cell.length_b   1.000
_cell.length_c   1.000
_cell.angle_alpha   90.00
_cell.angle_beta   90.00
_cell.angle_gamma   90.00
#
_symmetry.space_group_name_H-M   'P 1'
#
loop_
_entity.id
_entity.type
_entity.pdbx_description
1 polymer ?
#
loop_
_entity_poly.entity_id
_entity_poly.type
_entity_poly.pdbx_seq_one_letter_code
_entity_poly.pdbx_strand_id
1 'polypeptide(L)'
;MDRLFLDANVLFSAAYRVDAGVTRLWRLRETTLHSSEYAVDEGRRNLGEPDQLERLDVLMRDVVRLPAGTMNAASRQGVQLPEMDWPIVAGALAARATHLITGDLQHFGPHFGKLLFGVDVLSPAAYLRSRRDDASES
;
A
#
# COMPACT_ATOMS: atom_id res chain seq x y z
N MET A 1 3.32 3.51 -16.34
CA MET A 1 2.79 4.26 -15.19
C MET A 1 2.34 3.27 -14.15
N ASP A 2 2.94 3.34 -12.96
CA ASP A 2 2.69 2.37 -11.89
C ASP A 2 1.43 2.73 -11.12
N ARG A 3 0.70 1.69 -10.69
CA ARG A 3 -0.45 1.83 -9.79
C ARG A 3 -0.08 1.20 -8.45
N LEU A 4 0.20 2.05 -7.47
CA LEU A 4 0.63 1.62 -6.15
C LEU A 4 -0.60 1.51 -5.25
N PHE A 5 -0.93 0.31 -4.82
CA PHE A 5 -1.88 0.13 -3.74
C PHE A 5 -1.15 0.28 -2.41
N LEU A 6 -1.61 1.22 -1.57
CA LEU A 6 -1.03 1.51 -0.27
C LEU A 6 -1.80 0.76 0.80
N ASP A 7 -1.09 -0.05 1.58
CA ASP A 7 -1.64 -0.73 2.74
C ASP A 7 -1.88 0.24 3.92
N ALA A 8 -2.69 -0.18 4.90
CA ALA A 8 -3.03 0.57 6.10
C ALA A 8 -1.79 1.01 6.88
N ASN A 9 -0.79 0.14 7.02
CA ASN A 9 0.46 0.46 7.72
C ASN A 9 1.28 1.54 6.99
N VAL A 10 1.15 1.66 5.66
CA VAL A 10 1.85 2.67 4.86
C VAL A 10 1.18 4.02 5.03
N LEU A 11 -0.15 4.04 5.00
CA LEU A 11 -0.96 5.24 5.28
C LEU A 11 -0.70 5.74 6.71
N PHE A 12 -0.77 4.84 7.69
CA PHE A 12 -0.42 5.13 9.08
C PHE A 12 0.99 5.69 9.18
N SER A 13 2.00 5.01 8.62
CA SER A 13 3.40 5.43 8.71
C SER A 13 3.66 6.80 8.08
N ALA A 14 2.95 7.11 6.99
CA ALA A 14 3.05 8.40 6.32
C ALA A 14 2.44 9.54 7.17
N ALA A 15 1.35 9.23 7.86
CA ALA A 15 0.63 10.15 8.71
C ALA A 15 1.08 10.14 10.19
N TYR A 16 2.02 9.28 10.59
CA TYR A 16 2.39 9.16 12.00
C TYR A 16 3.26 10.33 12.48
N ARG A 17 4.25 10.73 11.67
CA ARG A 17 5.14 11.88 11.97
C ARG A 17 5.37 12.77 10.76
N VAL A 18 5.74 14.03 11.04
CA VAL A 18 6.24 14.96 10.03
C VAL A 18 7.48 14.37 9.35
N ASP A 19 7.60 14.59 8.04
CA ASP A 19 8.72 14.12 7.21
C ASP A 19 9.00 12.61 7.27
N ALA A 20 7.96 11.80 7.53
CA ALA A 20 8.07 10.35 7.43
C ALA A 20 8.60 9.96 6.03
N GLY A 21 9.69 9.19 5.96
CA GLY A 21 10.37 8.90 4.69
C GLY A 21 9.51 8.18 3.64
N VAL A 22 8.40 7.58 4.06
CA VAL A 22 7.39 6.96 3.19
C VAL A 22 6.56 7.98 2.41
N THR A 23 6.45 9.23 2.89
CA THR A 23 5.76 10.33 2.17
C THR A 23 6.43 10.67 0.84
N ARG A 24 7.66 10.19 0.60
CA ARG A 24 8.32 10.26 -0.71
C ARG A 24 7.53 9.56 -1.81
N LEU A 25 6.68 8.56 -1.49
CA LEU A 25 5.79 7.91 -2.47
C LEU A 25 4.83 8.92 -3.14
N TRP A 26 4.35 9.92 -2.40
CA TRP A 26 3.47 10.99 -2.92
C TRP A 26 4.18 11.97 -3.86
N ARG A 27 5.51 11.96 -3.90
CA ARG A 27 6.30 12.89 -4.72
C ARG A 27 6.76 12.25 -6.04
N LEU A 28 6.52 10.96 -6.22
CA LEU A 28 6.96 10.23 -7.42
C LEU A 28 6.16 10.69 -8.65
N ARG A 29 6.84 10.68 -9.79
CA ARG A 29 6.25 10.88 -11.12
C ARG A 29 5.97 9.51 -11.73
N GLU A 30 5.04 9.47 -12.69
CA GLU A 30 4.61 8.23 -13.37
C GLU A 30 4.03 7.17 -12.43
N THR A 31 3.47 7.61 -11.29
CA THR A 31 2.81 6.76 -10.31
C THR A 31 1.43 7.32 -9.96
N THR A 32 0.46 6.44 -9.76
CA THR A 32 -0.81 6.79 -9.11
C THR A 32 -0.95 5.99 -7.82
N LEU A 33 -1.44 6.65 -6.77
CA LEU A 33 -1.63 6.05 -5.46
C LEU A 33 -3.09 5.63 -5.31
N HIS A 34 -3.29 4.41 -4.82
CA HIS A 34 -4.60 3.80 -4.61
C HIS A 34 -4.65 3.22 -3.20
N SER A 35 -5.83 3.17 -2.61
CA SER A 35 -6.08 2.42 -1.37
C SER A 35 -7.55 2.03 -1.30
N SER A 36 -7.87 0.97 -0.55
CA SER A 36 -9.26 0.64 -0.24
C SER A 36 -9.76 1.42 0.98
N GLU A 37 -11.06 1.61 1.10
CA GLU A 37 -11.72 2.15 2.31
C GLU A 37 -11.32 1.35 3.56
N TYR A 38 -11.27 0.02 3.43
CA TYR A 38 -10.80 -0.86 4.51
C TYR A 38 -9.40 -0.48 5.01
N ALA A 39 -8.43 -0.32 4.11
CA ALA A 39 -7.07 0.04 4.48
C ALA A 39 -6.97 1.46 5.06
N VAL A 40 -7.79 2.40 4.55
CA VAL A 40 -7.86 3.77 5.08
C VAL A 40 -8.42 3.76 6.50
N ASP A 41 -9.48 3.00 6.76
CA ASP A 41 -10.12 2.93 8.08
C ASP A 41 -9.23 2.23 9.11
N GLU A 42 -8.54 1.16 8.73
CA GLU A 42 -7.49 0.55 9.55
C GLU A 42 -6.36 1.54 9.85
N GLY A 43 -5.87 2.26 8.83
CA GLY A 43 -4.83 3.28 8.98
C GLY A 43 -5.24 4.39 9.94
N ARG A 44 -6.49 4.89 9.83
CA ARG A 44 -7.07 5.89 10.74
C ARG A 44 -7.17 5.37 12.17
N ARG A 45 -7.66 4.15 12.37
CA ARG A 45 -7.82 3.56 13.71
C ARG A 45 -6.51 3.42 14.47
N ASN A 46 -5.41 3.23 13.74
CA ASN A 46 -4.08 3.13 14.34
C ASN A 46 -3.47 4.49 14.71
N LEU A 47 -3.98 5.61 14.18
CA LEU A 47 -3.55 6.96 14.55
C LEU A 47 -4.29 7.42 15.81
N GLY A 48 -3.54 7.88 16.82
CA GLY A 48 -4.10 8.28 18.11
C GLY A 48 -4.30 9.78 18.27
N GLU A 49 -3.54 10.58 17.51
CA GLU A 49 -3.47 12.03 17.71
C GLU A 49 -4.24 12.81 16.61
N PRO A 50 -4.91 13.93 16.95
CA PRO A 50 -5.64 14.74 15.97
C PRO A 50 -4.77 15.25 14.80
N ASP A 51 -3.53 15.63 15.07
CA ASP A 51 -2.59 16.12 14.05
C ASP A 51 -2.16 15.02 13.07
N GLN A 52 -2.11 13.77 13.53
CA GLN A 52 -1.86 12.59 12.71
C GLN A 52 -3.03 12.35 11.75
N LEU A 53 -4.27 12.45 12.25
CA LEU A 53 -5.47 12.31 11.43
C LEU A 53 -5.59 13.42 10.38
N GLU A 54 -5.30 14.67 10.75
CA GLU A 54 -5.28 15.78 9.79
C GLU A 54 -4.21 15.56 8.69
N ARG A 55 -3.03 15.07 9.06
CA ARG A 55 -1.98 14.72 8.09
C ARG A 55 -2.43 13.60 7.16
N LEU A 56 -3.12 12.58 7.67
CA LEU A 56 -3.70 11.53 6.83
C LEU A 56 -4.75 12.12 5.87
N ASP A 57 -5.63 13.00 6.34
CA ASP A 57 -6.65 13.65 5.50
C ASP A 57 -6.03 14.43 4.33
N VAL A 58 -4.92 15.13 4.58
CA VAL A 58 -4.16 15.83 3.53
C VAL A 58 -3.56 14.84 2.54
N LEU A 59 -2.88 13.80 3.01
CA LEU A 59 -2.27 12.77 2.15
C LEU A 59 -3.31 12.05 1.28
N MET A 60 -4.50 11.80 1.81
CA MET A 60 -5.57 11.10 1.11
C MET A 60 -6.19 11.89 -0.05
N ARG A 61 -5.89 13.20 -0.19
CA ARG A 61 -6.34 14.00 -1.34
C ARG A 61 -5.75 13.53 -2.66
N ASP A 62 -4.54 12.97 -2.61
CA ASP A 62 -3.81 12.47 -3.79
C ASP A 62 -3.91 10.94 -3.95
N VAL A 63 -4.75 10.29 -3.15
CA VAL A 63 -4.94 8.82 -3.17
C VAL A 63 -6.33 8.50 -3.71
N VAL A 64 -6.39 7.70 -4.77
CA VAL A 64 -7.65 7.17 -5.29
C VAL A 64 -8.18 6.14 -4.31
N ARG A 65 -9.38 6.38 -3.79
CA ARG A 65 -10.07 5.49 -2.86
C ARG A 65 -10.98 4.53 -3.61
N LEU A 66 -10.87 3.25 -3.29
CA LEU A 66 -11.75 2.21 -3.80
C LEU A 66 -12.58 1.60 -2.66
N PRO A 67 -13.78 1.06 -2.95
CA PRO A 67 -14.50 0.27 -1.97
C PRO A 67 -13.66 -0.89 -1.43
N ALA A 68 -13.98 -1.36 -0.22
CA ALA A 68 -13.38 -2.58 0.31
C ALA A 68 -13.64 -3.77 -0.63
N GLY A 69 -12.57 -4.44 -1.05
CA GLY A 69 -12.65 -5.62 -1.89
C GLY A 69 -12.90 -6.88 -1.06
N THR A 70 -13.50 -7.89 -1.69
CA THR A 70 -13.58 -9.25 -1.14
C THR A 70 -12.93 -10.24 -2.10
N MET A 71 -12.29 -11.27 -1.55
CA MET A 71 -11.77 -12.40 -2.32
C MET A 71 -12.29 -13.70 -1.71
N ASN A 72 -12.96 -14.50 -2.53
CA ASN A 72 -13.46 -15.81 -2.11
C ASN A 72 -12.29 -16.78 -1.83
N ALA A 73 -12.52 -17.77 -0.96
CA ALA A 73 -11.47 -18.69 -0.54
C ALA A 73 -10.89 -19.53 -1.70
N ALA A 74 -11.70 -19.90 -2.69
CA ALA A 74 -11.27 -20.70 -3.84
C ALA A 74 -10.26 -19.93 -4.73
N SER A 75 -10.38 -18.61 -4.81
CA SER A 75 -9.49 -17.73 -5.57
C SER A 75 -8.14 -17.49 -4.89
N ARG A 76 -7.95 -17.93 -3.64
CA ARG A 76 -6.73 -17.68 -2.86
C ARG A 76 -5.56 -18.60 -3.24
N GLN A 77 -5.81 -19.64 -4.04
CA GLN A 77 -4.79 -20.50 -4.65
C GLN A 77 -3.73 -21.07 -3.66
N GLY A 78 -4.12 -21.32 -2.41
CA GLY A 78 -3.22 -21.85 -1.38
C GLY A 78 -2.19 -20.85 -0.84
N VAL A 79 -2.30 -19.57 -1.20
CA VAL A 79 -1.49 -18.50 -0.60
C VAL A 79 -1.77 -18.46 0.91
N GLN A 80 -0.69 -18.52 1.68
CA GLN A 80 -0.74 -18.41 3.13
C GLN A 80 -0.72 -16.93 3.52
N LEU A 81 -1.87 -16.46 4.03
CA LEU A 81 -2.05 -15.11 4.53
C LEU A 81 -3.22 -15.13 5.54
N PRO A 82 -3.14 -14.40 6.67
CA PRO A 82 -4.25 -14.28 7.62
C PRO A 82 -5.55 -13.79 6.98
N GLU A 83 -6.69 -14.20 7.53
CA GLU A 83 -8.01 -13.79 7.02
C GLU A 83 -8.18 -12.27 6.96
N MET A 84 -7.61 -11.55 7.94
CA MET A 84 -7.69 -10.09 8.04
C MET A 84 -6.91 -9.34 6.95
N ASP A 85 -5.95 -9.97 6.28
CA ASP A 85 -5.13 -9.31 5.26
C ASP A 85 -5.65 -9.54 3.83
N TRP A 86 -6.60 -10.46 3.63
CA TRP A 86 -7.24 -10.68 2.32
C TRP A 86 -7.97 -9.45 1.75
N PRO A 87 -8.62 -8.59 2.54
CA PRO A 87 -9.16 -7.32 2.06
C PRO A 87 -8.10 -6.40 1.43
N ILE A 88 -6.84 -6.45 1.89
CA ILE A 88 -5.72 -5.68 1.32
C ILE A 88 -5.39 -6.21 -0.08
N VAL A 89 -5.24 -7.53 -0.22
CA VAL A 89 -4.99 -8.18 -1.53
C VAL A 89 -6.14 -7.91 -2.50
N ALA A 90 -7.39 -8.06 -2.04
CA ALA A 90 -8.57 -7.80 -2.85
C ALA A 90 -8.64 -6.34 -3.31
N GLY A 91 -8.28 -5.39 -2.43
CA GLY A 91 -8.19 -3.97 -2.76
C GLY A 91 -7.14 -3.69 -3.85
N ALA A 92 -5.95 -4.29 -3.74
CA ALA A 92 -4.89 -4.15 -4.74
C ALA A 92 -5.35 -4.65 -6.12
N LEU A 93 -6.03 -5.79 -6.17
CA LEU A 93 -6.57 -6.33 -7.42
C LEU A 93 -7.70 -5.47 -7.99
N ALA A 94 -8.60 -4.97 -7.16
CA ALA A 94 -9.66 -4.05 -7.58
C ALA A 94 -9.09 -2.75 -8.17
N ALA A 95 -8.01 -2.24 -7.58
CA ALA A 95 -7.26 -1.10 -8.12
C ALA A 95 -6.46 -1.42 -9.39
N ARG A 96 -6.45 -2.69 -9.82
CA ARG A 96 -5.56 -3.22 -10.86
C ARG A 96 -4.11 -2.81 -10.58
N ALA A 97 -3.71 -2.83 -9.32
CA ALA A 97 -2.41 -2.36 -8.89
C ALA A 97 -1.30 -3.11 -9.61
N THR A 98 -0.22 -2.41 -9.93
CA THR A 98 1.02 -3.06 -10.37
C THR A 98 1.84 -3.48 -9.15
N HIS A 99 1.77 -2.69 -8.07
CA HIS A 99 2.47 -2.96 -6.82
C HIS A 99 1.53 -2.83 -5.61
N LEU A 100 1.62 -3.79 -4.69
CA LEU A 100 1.12 -3.70 -3.32
C LEU A 100 2.27 -3.22 -2.45
N ILE A 101 2.13 -2.01 -1.91
CA ILE A 101 3.12 -1.40 -1.03
C ILE A 101 2.70 -1.62 0.41
N THR A 102 3.49 -2.38 1.17
CA THR A 102 3.23 -2.69 2.58
C THR A 102 4.53 -2.76 3.39
N GLY A 103 4.49 -2.26 4.62
CA GLY A 103 5.54 -2.41 5.62
C GLY A 103 5.41 -3.66 6.49
N ASP A 104 4.38 -4.49 6.29
CA ASP A 104 4.13 -5.68 7.11
C ASP A 104 5.05 -6.84 6.71
N LEU A 105 6.16 -6.95 7.43
CA LEU A 105 7.12 -8.03 7.27
C LEU A 105 6.62 -9.37 7.83
N GLN A 106 5.65 -9.35 8.74
CA GLN A 106 5.19 -10.55 9.42
C GLN A 106 4.28 -11.35 8.49
N HIS A 107 3.27 -10.72 7.91
CA HIS A 107 2.28 -11.41 7.07
C HIS A 107 2.63 -11.39 5.59
N PHE A 108 3.17 -10.27 5.09
CA PHE A 108 3.53 -10.13 3.68
C PHE A 108 5.00 -10.41 3.38
N GLY A 109 5.87 -10.52 4.38
CA GLY A 109 7.30 -10.82 4.20
C GLY A 109 7.59 -12.03 3.29
N PRO A 110 6.91 -13.19 3.44
CA PRO A 110 7.09 -14.33 2.55
C PRO A 110 6.73 -14.07 1.07
N HIS A 111 5.97 -13.00 0.81
CA HIS A 111 5.49 -12.60 -0.52
C HIS A 111 6.31 -11.45 -1.13
N PHE A 112 7.26 -10.87 -0.39
CA PHE A 112 8.10 -9.78 -0.90
C PHE A 112 8.98 -10.22 -2.07
N GLY A 113 9.02 -9.39 -3.12
CA GLY A 113 9.76 -9.69 -4.35
C GLY A 113 9.13 -10.82 -5.18
N LYS A 114 7.87 -11.17 -4.90
CA LYS A 114 7.09 -12.13 -5.67
C LYS A 114 5.81 -11.48 -6.18
N LEU A 115 5.29 -12.03 -7.27
CA LEU A 115 3.98 -11.68 -7.80
C LEU A 115 2.90 -12.40 -7.02
N LEU A 116 2.08 -11.63 -6.31
CA LEU A 116 0.86 -12.11 -5.67
C LEU A 116 -0.33 -11.77 -6.58
N PHE A 117 -0.87 -12.78 -7.26
CA PHE A 117 -1.94 -12.60 -8.26
C PHE A 117 -1.61 -11.56 -9.35
N GLY A 118 -0.34 -11.51 -9.77
CA GLY A 118 0.15 -10.55 -10.77
C GLY A 118 0.46 -9.15 -10.23
N VAL A 119 0.41 -8.95 -8.90
CA VAL A 119 0.78 -7.72 -8.22
C VAL A 119 2.10 -7.92 -7.47
N ASP A 120 3.08 -7.07 -7.70
CA ASP A 120 4.36 -7.12 -6.98
C ASP A 120 4.18 -6.64 -5.53
N VAL A 121 4.62 -7.44 -4.56
CA VAL A 121 4.56 -7.04 -3.15
C VAL A 121 5.91 -6.47 -2.72
N LEU A 122 5.93 -5.20 -2.33
CA LEU A 122 7.15 -4.47 -2.00
C LEU A 122 7.00 -3.62 -0.73
N SER A 123 8.09 -3.48 0.02
CA SER A 123 8.17 -2.43 1.03
C SER A 123 8.30 -1.04 0.39
N PRO A 124 7.87 0.04 1.07
CA PRO A 124 8.10 1.41 0.58
C PRO A 124 9.56 1.69 0.23
N ALA A 125 10.49 1.19 1.06
CA ALA A 125 11.91 1.38 0.84
C ALA A 125 12.43 0.61 -0.38
N ALA A 126 11.93 -0.59 -0.64
CA ALA A 126 12.31 -1.37 -1.82
C ALA A 126 11.82 -0.68 -3.11
N TYR A 127 10.56 -0.27 -3.15
CA TYR A 127 10.01 0.43 -4.31
C TYR A 127 10.71 1.78 -4.57
N LEU A 128 10.99 2.56 -3.53
CA LEU A 128 11.72 3.83 -3.69
C LEU A 128 13.16 3.63 -4.19
N ARG A 129 13.80 2.49 -3.93
CA ARG A 129 15.13 2.17 -4.47
C ARG A 129 15.06 1.81 -5.94
N SER A 130 14.14 0.93 -6.34
CA SER A 130 14.01 0.55 -7.76
C SER A 130 13.77 1.75 -8.67
N ARG A 131 12.98 2.73 -8.21
CA ARG A 131 12.73 3.98 -8.97
C ARG A 131 13.97 4.88 -9.13
N ARG A 132 14.99 4.75 -8.28
CA ARG A 132 16.25 5.50 -8.42
C ARG A 132 17.16 4.81 -9.43
N ASP A 133 17.22 3.49 -9.38
CA ASP A 133 18.05 2.70 -10.27
C ASP A 133 17.59 2.88 -11.73
N ASP A 134 16.28 2.89 -11.99
CA ASP A 134 15.68 3.21 -13.30
C ASP A 134 16.13 4.58 -13.84
N ALA A 135 16.28 5.58 -12.97
CA ALA A 135 16.63 6.96 -13.34
C ALA A 135 18.14 7.14 -13.57
N SER A 136 18.98 6.24 -13.05
CA SER A 136 20.43 6.23 -13.27
C SER A 136 20.87 5.45 -14.52
N GLU A 137 19.98 4.64 -15.10
CA GLU A 137 20.24 3.88 -16.33
C GLU A 137 19.67 4.54 -17.60
N SER A 138 19.07 5.74 -17.48
CA SER A 138 18.48 6.52 -18.59
C SER A 138 19.32 7.73 -19.00
#